data_AF-A0A379X2H0-F1
#
_entry.id   AF-A0A379X2H0-F1
#
_cell.length_a   1.000
_cell.length_b   1.000
_cell.length_c   1.000
_cell.angle_alpha   90.00
_cell.angle_beta   90.00
_cell.angle_gamma   90.00
#
_symmetry.space_group_name_H-M   'P 1'
#
loop_
_entity.id
_entity.type
_entity.pdbx_description
1 polymer ?
#
loop_
_entity_poly.entity_id
_entity_poly.type
_entity_poly.pdbx_seq_one_letter_code
_entity_poly.pdbx_strand_id
1 'polypeptide(L)'
;MPRGLELLIAQTILQGFDAQYGRFLEVTSGAQQRFEQADWHAVQQAMKSRIHLYDHHVGLVVEQLRCITDGKSTDADFLLRVKEHYTRLLPDYPRFEIAESFFNSVYCRLFDHRSVNTRAVVYFQFATGASLPYYPAPAGQRLLSRSRLGAAVDAHTQ
;
A
#
# COMPACT_ATOMS: atom_id res chain seq x y z
N MET A 1 -1.67 23.50 22.18
CA MET A 1 -0.91 23.62 20.92
C MET A 1 -1.49 22.66 19.87
N PRO A 2 -2.54 23.07 19.14
CA PRO A 2 -3.27 22.18 18.22
C PRO A 2 -2.42 21.71 17.01
N ARG A 3 -1.55 22.59 16.49
CA ARG A 3 -0.68 22.30 15.34
C ARG A 3 0.31 21.13 15.56
N GLY A 4 0.75 20.90 16.80
CA GLY A 4 1.69 19.81 17.12
C GLY A 4 1.04 18.44 17.03
N LEU A 5 -0.23 18.33 17.41
CA LEU A 5 -0.98 17.08 17.34
C LEU A 5 -1.29 16.69 15.90
N GLU A 6 -1.68 17.67 15.07
CA GLU A 6 -2.01 17.45 13.66
C GLU A 6 -0.81 16.90 12.87
N LEU A 7 0.37 17.50 13.07
CA LEU A 7 1.61 17.03 12.47
C LEU A 7 2.03 15.65 13.00
N LEU A 8 1.88 15.40 14.30
CA LEU A 8 2.18 14.10 14.90
C LEU A 8 1.34 12.98 14.26
N ILE A 9 0.05 13.23 14.05
CA ILE A 9 -0.84 12.27 13.38
C ILE A 9 -0.39 12.04 11.93
N ALA A 10 -0.08 13.09 11.18
CA ALA A 10 0.40 12.95 9.80
C ALA A 10 1.69 12.11 9.73
N GLN A 11 2.65 12.36 10.63
CA GLN A 11 3.88 11.57 10.74
C GLN A 11 3.61 10.12 11.15
N THR A 12 2.67 9.90 12.07
CA THR A 12 2.29 8.55 12.52
C THR A 12 1.70 7.73 11.37
N ILE A 13 0.85 8.34 10.53
CA ILE A 13 0.30 7.68 9.34
C ILE A 13 1.43 7.32 8.36
N LEU A 14 2.37 8.24 8.12
CA LEU A 14 3.47 8.01 7.18
C LEU A 14 4.42 6.92 7.68
N GLN A 15 4.72 6.89 8.98
CA GLN A 15 5.49 5.82 9.62
C GLN A 15 4.78 4.47 9.53
N GLY A 16 3.45 4.45 9.68
CA GLY A 16 2.64 3.26 9.47
C GLY A 16 2.74 2.73 8.04
N PHE A 17 2.77 3.62 7.04
CA PHE A 17 3.00 3.26 5.66
C PHE A 17 4.41 2.69 5.44
N ASP A 18 5.45 3.32 5.99
CA ASP A 18 6.83 2.80 5.92
C ASP A 18 6.94 1.39 6.49
N ALA A 19 6.33 1.14 7.65
CA ALA A 19 6.29 -0.19 8.27
C ALA A 19 5.56 -1.20 7.38
N GLN A 20 4.37 -0.84 6.89
CA GLN A 20 3.58 -1.68 5.98
C GLN A 20 4.38 -2.06 4.73
N TYR A 21 5.03 -1.08 4.11
CA TYR A 21 5.77 -1.26 2.87
C TYR A 21 7.06 -2.05 3.09
N GLY A 22 7.77 -1.81 4.18
CA GLY A 22 8.93 -2.61 4.59
C GLY A 22 8.57 -4.09 4.72
N ARG A 23 7.47 -4.41 5.43
CA ARG A 23 6.98 -5.78 5.57
C ARG A 23 6.52 -6.38 4.23
N PHE A 24 5.97 -5.57 3.32
CA PHE A 24 5.60 -6.01 1.98
C PHE A 24 6.84 -6.44 1.18
N LEU A 25 7.93 -5.67 1.25
CA LEU A 25 9.19 -6.00 0.61
C LEU A 25 9.83 -7.27 1.20
N GLU A 26 9.81 -7.43 2.53
CA GLU A 26 10.31 -8.64 3.20
C GLU A 26 9.58 -9.91 2.75
N VAL A 27 8.24 -9.86 2.65
CA VAL A 27 7.47 -11.03 2.17
C VAL A 27 7.81 -11.35 0.71
N THR A 28 8.00 -10.31 -0.10
CA THR A 28 8.23 -10.42 -1.55
C THR A 28 9.66 -10.83 -1.88
N SER A 29 10.67 -10.44 -1.09
CA SER A 29 12.07 -10.81 -1.31
C SER A 29 12.30 -12.33 -1.22
N GLY A 30 11.52 -13.03 -0.39
CA GLY A 30 11.56 -14.49 -0.28
C GLY A 30 10.92 -15.25 -1.46
N ALA A 31 10.37 -14.56 -2.47
CA ALA A 31 9.69 -15.23 -3.59
C ALA A 31 10.62 -16.10 -4.44
N GLN A 32 11.84 -15.61 -4.74
CA GLN A 32 12.82 -16.35 -5.53
C GLN A 32 13.21 -17.66 -4.83
N GLN A 33 13.54 -17.60 -3.54
CA GLN A 33 13.91 -18.79 -2.77
C GLN A 33 12.80 -19.84 -2.78
N ARG A 34 11.54 -19.45 -2.53
CA ARG A 34 10.39 -20.39 -2.54
C ARG A 34 10.20 -21.03 -3.91
N PHE A 35 10.40 -20.26 -4.98
CA PHE A 35 10.32 -20.76 -6.35
C PHE A 35 11.44 -21.77 -6.64
N GLU A 36 12.69 -21.44 -6.31
CA GLU A 36 13.85 -22.32 -6.51
C GLU A 36 13.74 -23.63 -5.72
N GLN A 37 13.10 -23.58 -4.55
CA GLN A 37 12.82 -24.75 -3.71
C GLN A 37 11.58 -25.54 -4.15
N ALA A 38 10.85 -25.06 -5.17
CA ALA A 38 9.56 -25.61 -5.61
C ALA A 38 8.52 -25.72 -4.47
N ASP A 39 8.59 -24.84 -3.47
CA ASP A 39 7.65 -24.82 -2.34
C ASP A 39 6.38 -24.04 -2.71
N TRP A 40 5.53 -24.69 -3.51
CA TRP A 40 4.29 -24.09 -4.00
C TRP A 40 3.30 -23.74 -2.90
N HIS A 41 3.31 -24.49 -1.80
CA HIS A 41 2.47 -24.19 -0.64
C HIS A 41 2.92 -22.91 0.06
N ALA A 42 4.23 -22.71 0.25
CA ALA A 42 4.75 -21.47 0.80
C ALA A 42 4.51 -20.26 -0.12
N VAL A 43 4.55 -20.43 -1.45
CA VAL A 43 4.20 -19.36 -2.41
C VAL A 43 2.74 -18.92 -2.20
N GLN A 44 1.81 -19.87 -2.12
CA GLN A 44 0.39 -19.55 -1.89
C GLN A 44 0.18 -18.89 -0.52
N GLN A 45 0.84 -19.38 0.52
CA GLN A 45 0.73 -18.82 1.86
C GLN A 45 1.32 -17.40 1.96
N ALA A 46 2.45 -17.15 1.30
CA ALA A 46 3.05 -15.82 1.22
C ALA A 46 2.11 -14.83 0.51
N MET A 47 1.45 -15.26 -0.57
CA MET A 47 0.46 -14.43 -1.28
C MET A 47 -0.72 -14.06 -0.37
N LYS A 48 -1.29 -15.04 0.35
CA LYS A 48 -2.38 -14.78 1.32
C LYS A 48 -1.94 -13.80 2.41
N SER A 49 -0.75 -14.01 2.97
CA SER A 49 -0.20 -13.15 4.02
C SER A 49 -0.03 -11.71 3.52
N ARG A 50 0.40 -11.53 2.27
CA ARG A 50 0.59 -10.22 1.64
C ARG A 50 -0.73 -9.45 1.48
N ILE A 51 -1.84 -10.13 1.18
CA ILE A 51 -3.17 -9.51 1.06
C ILE A 51 -3.60 -8.91 2.41
N HIS A 52 -3.43 -9.65 3.51
CA HIS A 52 -3.83 -9.19 4.84
C HIS A 52 -2.89 -8.15 5.45
N LEU A 53 -1.65 -8.06 4.95
CA LEU A 53 -0.62 -7.20 5.52
C LEU A 53 -1.00 -5.71 5.50
N TYR A 54 -1.60 -5.26 4.40
CA TYR A 54 -2.01 -3.86 4.24
C TYR A 54 -3.10 -3.49 5.25
N ASP A 55 -4.18 -4.27 5.25
CA ASP A 55 -5.31 -4.05 6.15
C ASP A 55 -4.92 -4.12 7.63
N HIS A 56 -3.99 -5.01 7.97
CA HIS A 56 -3.45 -5.11 9.32
C HIS A 56 -2.76 -3.81 9.76
N HIS A 57 -1.86 -3.27 8.95
CA HIS A 57 -1.13 -2.04 9.30
C HIS A 57 -2.05 -0.82 9.35
N VAL A 58 -3.02 -0.71 8.44
CA VAL A 58 -4.05 0.34 8.54
C VAL A 58 -4.78 0.24 9.88
N GLY A 59 -5.11 -0.98 10.34
CA GLY A 59 -5.77 -1.20 11.64
C GLY A 59 -4.89 -0.78 12.82
N LEU A 60 -3.61 -1.15 12.82
CA LEU A 60 -2.66 -0.75 13.86
C LEU A 60 -2.55 0.77 13.98
N VAL A 61 -2.40 1.46 12.85
CA VAL A 61 -2.31 2.92 12.82
C VAL A 61 -3.61 3.54 13.34
N VAL A 62 -4.77 3.05 12.91
CA VAL A 62 -6.07 3.55 13.39
C VAL A 62 -6.18 3.44 14.91
N GLU A 63 -5.82 2.30 15.49
CA GLU A 63 -5.84 2.12 16.95
C GLU A 63 -4.82 3.03 17.66
N GLN A 64 -3.60 3.16 17.11
CA GLN A 64 -2.61 4.09 17.64
C GLN A 64 -3.12 5.54 17.63
N LEU A 65 -3.77 5.96 16.54
CA LEU A 65 -4.33 7.30 16.41
C LEU A 65 -5.49 7.52 17.39
N ARG A 66 -6.35 6.52 17.62
CA ARG A 66 -7.41 6.58 18.64
C ARG A 66 -6.84 6.82 20.05
N CYS A 67 -5.71 6.18 20.38
CA CYS A 67 -5.00 6.42 21.63
C CYS A 67 -4.37 7.82 21.70
N ILE A 68 -3.74 8.28 20.61
CA ILE A 68 -3.09 9.61 20.55
C ILE A 68 -4.11 10.75 20.69
N THR A 69 -5.31 10.59 20.12
CA THR A 69 -6.35 11.62 20.18
C THR A 69 -7.15 11.59 21.48
N ASP A 70 -6.98 10.55 22.32
CA ASP A 70 -7.63 10.41 23.63
C ASP A 70 -9.17 10.59 23.55
N GLY A 71 -9.78 10.07 22.47
CA GLY A 71 -11.22 10.20 22.23
C GLY A 71 -11.72 11.63 21.99
N LYS A 72 -10.82 12.62 21.84
CA LYS A 72 -11.21 13.99 21.46
C LYS A 72 -11.86 13.95 20.08
N SER A 73 -12.96 14.69 19.95
CA SER A 73 -13.66 14.84 18.68
C SER A 73 -12.70 15.42 17.64
N THR A 74 -12.24 14.57 16.73
CA THR A 74 -11.54 14.96 15.51
C THR A 74 -12.60 15.49 14.55
N ASP A 75 -12.85 16.79 14.59
CA ASP A 75 -13.75 17.44 13.64
C ASP A 75 -13.18 17.37 12.20
N ALA A 76 -14.03 17.68 11.22
CA ALA A 76 -13.63 17.64 9.82
C ALA A 76 -12.48 18.62 9.51
N ASP A 77 -12.41 19.76 10.20
CA ASP A 77 -11.39 20.77 9.99
C ASP A 77 -10.02 20.33 10.52
N PHE A 78 -9.98 19.60 11.64
CA PHE A 78 -8.77 19.00 12.20
C PHE A 78 -8.14 18.03 11.21
N LEU A 79 -8.95 17.18 10.57
CA LEU A 79 -8.44 16.26 9.57
C LEU A 79 -7.97 16.95 8.31
N LEU A 80 -8.64 18.03 7.90
CA LEU A 80 -8.19 18.82 6.77
C LEU A 80 -6.79 19.38 7.04
N ARG A 81 -6.53 19.82 8.29
CA ARG A 81 -5.18 20.25 8.72
C ARG A 81 -4.18 19.10 8.79
N VAL A 82 -4.58 17.92 9.30
CA VAL A 82 -3.74 16.70 9.25
C VAL A 82 -3.39 16.35 7.80
N LYS A 83 -4.36 16.39 6.88
CA LYS A 83 -4.18 16.19 5.46
C LYS A 83 -3.19 17.20 4.87
N GLU A 84 -3.33 18.49 5.18
CA GLU A 84 -2.37 19.50 4.73
C GLU A 84 -0.96 19.21 5.20
N HIS A 85 -0.80 18.81 6.47
CA HIS A 85 0.49 18.37 7.00
C HIS A 85 1.03 17.16 6.25
N TYR A 86 0.20 16.13 6.04
CA TYR A 86 0.58 14.92 5.31
C TYR A 86 1.00 15.23 3.87
N THR A 87 0.20 16.00 3.13
CA THR A 87 0.49 16.46 1.77
C THR A 87 1.83 17.20 1.69
N ARG A 88 2.21 17.98 2.70
CA ARG A 88 3.52 18.66 2.74
C ARG A 88 4.70 17.72 3.00
N LEU A 89 4.47 16.51 3.52
CA LEU A 89 5.51 15.50 3.71
C LEU A 89 5.82 14.71 2.44
N LEU A 90 4.94 14.76 1.42
CA LEU A 90 5.02 13.91 0.23
C LEU A 90 5.91 14.36 -0.95
N PRO A 91 6.26 15.66 -1.18
CA PRO A 91 6.93 16.08 -2.41
C PRO A 91 8.24 15.35 -2.75
N ASP A 92 9.05 15.02 -1.74
CA ASP A 92 10.31 14.28 -1.89
C ASP A 92 10.19 12.82 -1.44
N TYR A 93 8.98 12.37 -1.10
CA TYR A 93 8.77 11.06 -0.51
C TYR A 93 8.67 9.98 -1.60
N PRO A 94 9.54 8.96 -1.57
CA PRO A 94 9.48 7.89 -2.57
C PRO A 94 8.16 7.13 -2.42
N ARG A 95 7.49 6.85 -3.54
CA ARG A 95 6.21 6.13 -3.58
C ARG A 95 5.05 6.91 -2.95
N PHE A 96 5.06 8.24 -3.10
CA PHE A 96 4.00 9.11 -2.60
C PHE A 96 2.58 8.62 -2.98
N GLU A 97 2.38 8.10 -4.20
CA GLU A 97 1.09 7.58 -4.67
C GLU A 97 0.51 6.48 -3.77
N ILE A 98 1.36 5.59 -3.24
CA ILE A 98 0.94 4.50 -2.36
C ILE A 98 0.74 5.04 -0.95
N ALA A 99 1.59 5.98 -0.51
CA ALA A 99 1.44 6.66 0.77
C ALA A 99 0.11 7.44 0.84
N GLU A 100 -0.37 8.02 -0.26
CA GLU A 100 -1.69 8.64 -0.35
C GLU A 100 -2.82 7.63 -0.18
N SER A 101 -2.72 6.50 -0.88
CA SER A 101 -3.70 5.41 -0.76
C SER A 101 -3.79 4.87 0.68
N PHE A 102 -2.63 4.76 1.36
CA PHE A 102 -2.55 4.40 2.77
C PHE A 102 -3.24 5.42 3.67
N PHE A 103 -2.96 6.71 3.47
CA PHE A 103 -3.65 7.80 4.18
C PHE A 103 -5.17 7.72 4.00
N ASN A 104 -5.63 7.57 2.76
CA ASN A 104 -7.06 7.48 2.44
C ASN A 104 -7.72 6.27 3.13
N SER A 105 -7.00 5.16 3.25
CA SER A 105 -7.48 3.95 3.94
C SER A 105 -7.62 4.17 5.45
N VAL A 106 -6.62 4.81 6.08
CA VAL A 106 -6.66 5.19 7.50
C VAL A 106 -7.78 6.20 7.76
N TYR A 107 -7.91 7.20 6.89
CA TYR A 107 -8.97 8.20 6.96
C TYR A 107 -10.36 7.55 6.94
N CYS A 108 -10.64 6.69 5.97
CA CYS A 108 -11.94 6.03 5.85
C CYS A 108 -12.31 5.20 7.10
N ARG A 109 -11.33 4.51 7.72
CA ARG A 109 -11.56 3.70 8.93
C ARG A 109 -11.74 4.54 10.19
N LEU A 110 -11.09 5.69 10.31
CA LEU A 110 -11.30 6.58 11.45
C LEU A 110 -12.71 7.18 11.49
N PHE A 111 -13.35 7.38 10.33
CA PHE A 111 -14.66 8.05 10.20
C PHE A 111 -15.81 7.11 9.81
N ASP A 112 -15.67 5.81 10.07
CA ASP A 112 -16.72 4.79 9.89
C ASP A 112 -17.40 4.82 8.51
N HIS A 113 -16.68 5.25 7.47
CA HIS A 113 -17.23 5.52 6.13
C HIS A 113 -18.45 6.47 6.06
N ARG A 114 -18.87 7.11 7.17
CA ARG A 114 -20.11 7.91 7.25
C ARG A 114 -19.98 9.31 6.65
N SER A 115 -18.75 9.75 6.38
CA SER A 115 -18.48 11.07 5.80
C SER A 115 -17.19 11.05 4.98
N VAL A 116 -17.16 10.26 3.90
CA VAL A 116 -16.15 10.45 2.85
C VAL A 116 -16.47 11.77 2.15
N ASN A 117 -16.00 12.88 2.72
CA ASN A 117 -16.02 14.18 2.08
C ASN A 117 -14.92 14.17 1.01
N THR A 118 -15.26 14.42 -0.25
CA THR A 118 -14.31 14.47 -1.37
C THR A 118 -13.12 15.39 -1.09
N ARG A 119 -13.29 16.43 -0.26
CA ARG A 119 -12.20 17.35 0.14
C ARG A 119 -11.17 16.72 1.08
N ALA A 120 -11.51 15.64 1.77
CA ALA A 120 -10.66 14.99 2.76
C ALA A 120 -9.84 13.83 2.18
N VAL A 121 -10.17 13.38 0.96
CA VAL A 121 -9.37 12.39 0.23
C VAL A 121 -8.15 13.06 -0.38
N VAL A 122 -6.97 12.46 -0.25
CA VAL A 122 -5.75 12.93 -0.91
C VAL A 122 -5.74 12.37 -2.34
N TYR A 123 -5.61 13.29 -3.28
CA TYR A 123 -5.29 12.99 -4.68
C TYR A 123 -4.24 14.01 -5.11
N PHE A 124 -3.02 13.59 -5.39
CA PHE A 124 -2.20 14.38 -6.31
C PHE A 124 -2.69 14.10 -7.73
N GLN A 125 -3.12 15.15 -8.43
CA GLN A 125 -3.27 15.05 -9.88
C GLN A 125 -1.89 14.71 -10.44
N PHE A 126 -1.79 13.62 -11.21
CA PHE A 126 -0.67 13.45 -12.12
C PHE A 126 -0.50 14.78 -12.84
N ALA A 127 0.67 15.40 -12.71
CA ALA A 127 1.02 16.47 -13.63
C ALA A 127 0.83 15.85 -15.02
N THR A 128 -0.13 16.36 -15.78
CA THR A 128 -0.56 15.85 -17.09
C THR A 128 0.54 15.98 -18.17
N GLY A 129 1.81 16.02 -17.76
CA GLY A 129 3.00 16.05 -18.61
C GLY A 129 4.24 15.34 -18.03
N ALA A 130 4.16 14.63 -16.90
CA ALA A 130 5.29 13.84 -16.41
C ALA A 130 5.19 12.40 -16.93
N SER A 131 6.14 11.99 -17.77
CA SER A 131 6.29 10.60 -18.21
C SER A 131 6.33 9.69 -16.99
N LEU A 132 5.50 8.63 -16.99
CA LEU A 132 5.50 7.59 -15.96
C LEU A 132 6.94 7.19 -15.61
N PRO A 133 7.32 7.11 -14.32
CA PRO A 133 8.64 6.63 -13.95
C PRO A 133 8.82 5.20 -14.48
N TYR A 134 9.75 5.05 -15.42
CA TYR A 134 10.15 3.76 -15.97
C TYR A 134 10.83 2.96 -14.85
N TYR A 135 10.13 1.97 -14.31
CA TYR A 135 10.74 0.94 -13.47
C TYR A 135 11.28 -0.15 -14.41
N PRO A 136 12.61 -0.27 -14.60
CA PRO A 136 13.15 -1.40 -15.34
C PRO A 136 12.77 -2.69 -14.60
N ALA A 137 12.22 -3.65 -15.34
CA ALA A 137 12.05 -4.99 -14.82
C ALA A 137 13.39 -5.49 -14.27
N PRO A 138 13.46 -6.10 -13.08
CA PRO A 138 14.68 -6.75 -12.63
C PRO A 138 15.11 -7.73 -13.71
N ALA A 139 16.41 -7.73 -14.04
CA ALA A 139 16.97 -8.54 -15.11
C ALA A 139 16.77 -10.03 -14.79
N GLY A 140 15.60 -10.55 -15.16
CA GLY A 140 15.28 -11.97 -15.09
C GLY A 140 16.19 -12.69 -16.06
N GLN A 141 17.03 -13.57 -15.51
CA GLN A 141 17.75 -14.57 -16.28
C GLN A 141 16.76 -15.23 -17.24
N ARG A 142 17.15 -15.28 -18.52
CA ARG A 142 16.37 -15.84 -19.61
C ARG A 142 15.82 -17.20 -19.18
N LEU A 143 14.51 -17.28 -18.94
CA LEU A 143 13.82 -18.56 -18.89
C LEU A 143 14.01 -19.18 -20.29
N LEU A 144 14.91 -20.16 -20.39
CA LEU A 144 15.17 -20.87 -21.63
C LEU A 144 13.85 -21.45 -22.12
N SER A 145 13.37 -20.91 -23.24
CA SER A 145 12.22 -21.42 -23.98
C SER A 145 12.48 -22.88 -24.37
N ARG A 146 11.87 -23.82 -23.67
CA ARG A 146 11.78 -25.21 -24.13
C ARG A 146 10.80 -25.27 -25.30
N SER A 147 11.35 -25.27 -26.50
CA SER A 147 10.62 -25.62 -27.72
C SER A 147 10.53 -27.15 -27.86
N ARG A 148 9.28 -27.62 -28.00
CA ARG A 148 8.81 -28.84 -28.71
C ARG A 148 8.94 -30.21 -28.02
N LEU A 149 7.79 -30.75 -27.62
CA LEU A 149 7.26 -32.11 -27.89
C LEU A 149 5.79 -32.07 -27.39
N GLY A 150 4.72 -32.41 -28.10
CA GLY A 150 4.46 -32.89 -29.44
C GLY A 150 2.94 -32.78 -29.66
N ALA A 151 2.53 -32.67 -30.92
CA ALA A 151 1.15 -32.46 -31.34
C ALA A 151 0.26 -33.70 -31.13
N ALA A 152 -1.03 -33.45 -30.88
CA ALA A 152 -2.21 -34.07 -31.51
C ALA A 152 -3.35 -34.19 -30.48
N VAL A 153 -4.30 -33.27 -30.54
CA VAL A 153 -5.67 -33.51 -30.08
C VAL A 153 -6.53 -33.33 -31.31
N ASP A 154 -6.72 -34.41 -32.05
CA ASP A 154 -7.78 -34.50 -33.06
C ASP A 154 -9.06 -34.95 -32.35
N ALA A 155 -10.11 -34.17 -32.58
CA ALA A 155 -11.47 -34.45 -32.20
C ALA A 155 -12.04 -35.60 -33.03
N HIS A 156 -12.76 -36.54 -32.41
CA HIS A 156 -14.01 -37.06 -32.96
C HIS A 156 -14.82 -37.83 -31.91
N THR A 157 -16.03 -37.30 -31.67
CA THR A 157 -17.31 -37.98 -31.50
C THR A 157 -17.31 -39.51 -31.61
N GLN A 158 -17.65 -40.19 -30.51
CA GLN A 158 -18.81 -41.08 -30.40
C GLN A 158 -19.16 -41.31 -28.93
#